data_AF-A0A6P7IHR7-F1
#
_entry.id   AF-A0A6P7IHR7-F1
#
_cell.length_a   1.000
_cell.length_b   1.000
_cell.length_c   1.000
_cell.angle_alpha   90.00
_cell.angle_beta   90.00
_cell.angle_gamma   90.00
#
_symmetry.space_group_name_H-M   'P 1'
#
loop_
_entity.id
_entity.type
_entity.pdbx_description
1 polymer ?
#
loop_
_entity_poly.entity_id
_entity_poly.type
_entity_poly.pdbx_seq_one_letter_code
_entity_poly.pdbx_strand_id
1 'polypeptide(L)'
;MDNNQELKESSDRSDLVSEEGKNIKSVLCRRCGSKVLCPEMAVLTEKELFLPAMQKKPGLSSTEGSVDGDTLTAHWFVDDMFTFENVGFTNNVGRIKYLICADCEIGPIGWHCLDDKKSFYIALERVNHA
;
A
#
# COMPACT_ATOMS: atom_id res chain seq x y z
N MET A 1 19.28 -31.78 -15.76
CA MET A 1 18.04 -31.80 -14.96
C MET A 1 18.08 -30.53 -14.15
N ASP A 2 17.47 -29.54 -14.76
CA ASP A 2 17.39 -28.15 -14.39
C ASP A 2 16.75 -27.98 -13.02
N ASN A 3 17.27 -27.07 -12.20
CA ASN A 3 16.39 -26.21 -11.42
C ASN A 3 17.09 -24.89 -11.11
N ASN A 4 17.10 -24.04 -12.13
CA ASN A 4 17.40 -22.63 -12.01
C ASN A 4 16.09 -21.95 -11.57
N GLN A 5 15.97 -21.64 -10.28
CA GLN A 5 14.87 -20.82 -9.77
C GLN A 5 15.38 -19.82 -8.74
N GLU A 6 16.44 -19.11 -9.11
CA GLU A 6 16.63 -17.73 -8.71
C GLU A 6 16.30 -16.87 -9.94
N LEU A 7 15.65 -15.72 -9.72
CA LEU A 7 15.30 -14.64 -10.66
C LEU A 7 13.78 -14.47 -10.88
N LYS A 8 13.15 -13.57 -10.09
CA LYS A 8 12.29 -12.48 -10.61
C LYS A 8 11.68 -11.54 -9.54
N GLU A 9 12.46 -10.89 -8.68
CA GLU A 9 11.89 -9.80 -7.84
C GLU A 9 12.76 -8.54 -7.68
N SER A 10 14.00 -8.53 -8.16
CA SER A 10 14.94 -7.42 -7.87
C SER A 10 15.13 -6.40 -9.00
N SER A 11 14.49 -6.54 -10.17
CA SER A 11 14.83 -5.73 -11.35
C SER A 11 13.88 -4.57 -11.68
N ASP A 12 12.79 -4.36 -10.95
CA ASP A 12 11.74 -3.36 -11.31
C ASP A 12 11.73 -2.10 -10.40
N ARG A 13 12.43 -2.14 -9.25
CA ARG A 13 12.33 -1.08 -8.23
C ARG A 13 13.21 0.14 -8.52
N SER A 14 14.29 -0.01 -9.30
CA SER A 14 15.22 1.07 -9.62
C SER A 14 14.56 2.24 -10.34
N ASP A 15 13.52 1.96 -11.13
CA ASP A 15 12.77 2.97 -11.89
C ASP A 15 11.59 3.56 -11.09
N LEU A 16 11.50 3.26 -9.79
CA LEU A 16 10.47 3.76 -8.89
C LEU A 16 11.04 4.61 -7.75
N VAL A 17 12.34 4.52 -7.49
CA VAL A 17 12.99 5.04 -6.28
C VAL A 17 14.11 6.02 -6.65
N SER A 18 14.13 7.21 -6.05
CA SER A 18 15.19 8.19 -6.23
C SER A 18 16.45 7.81 -5.45
N GLU A 19 17.55 8.53 -5.66
CA GLU A 19 18.76 8.37 -4.84
C GLU A 19 18.51 8.63 -3.34
N GLU A 20 17.49 9.43 -3.01
CA GLU A 20 17.06 9.70 -1.63
C GLU A 20 16.09 8.63 -1.08
N GLY A 21 15.78 7.59 -1.84
CA GLY A 21 14.83 6.55 -1.44
C GLY A 21 13.36 6.93 -1.66
N LYS A 22 13.06 8.04 -2.35
CA LYS A 22 11.68 8.53 -2.54
C LYS A 22 11.02 7.99 -3.80
N ASN A 23 9.69 8.00 -3.86
CA ASN A 23 8.98 7.61 -5.08
C ASN A 23 9.21 8.62 -6.22
N ILE A 24 9.73 8.17 -7.37
CA ILE A 24 9.94 9.06 -8.52
C ILE A 24 8.68 9.23 -9.37
N LYS A 25 7.77 8.25 -9.30
CA LYS A 25 6.51 8.22 -10.05
C LYS A 25 5.34 8.55 -9.13
N SER A 26 4.23 9.01 -9.72
CA SER A 26 2.97 9.14 -9.00
C SER A 26 2.47 7.75 -8.59
N VAL A 27 1.87 7.64 -7.42
CA VAL A 27 1.23 6.39 -6.97
C VAL A 27 -0.26 6.46 -7.25
N LEU A 28 -0.77 5.49 -8.00
CA LEU A 28 -2.13 5.47 -8.50
C LEU A 28 -2.89 4.24 -8.02
N CYS A 29 -4.21 4.37 -7.83
CA CYS A 29 -5.09 3.23 -7.63
C CYS A 29 -5.05 2.33 -8.88
N ARG A 30 -4.68 1.05 -8.71
CA ARG A 30 -4.65 0.07 -9.81
C ARG A 30 -6.00 -0.28 -10.44
N ARG A 31 -7.11 0.21 -9.86
CA ARG A 31 -8.49 -0.08 -10.32
C ARG A 31 -9.07 1.04 -11.16
N CYS A 32 -8.94 2.30 -10.72
CA CYS A 32 -9.55 3.45 -11.38
C CYS A 32 -8.54 4.55 -11.80
N GLY A 33 -7.26 4.41 -11.45
CA GLY A 33 -6.25 5.42 -11.77
C GLY A 33 -6.24 6.65 -10.85
N SER A 34 -7.08 6.68 -9.81
CA SER A 34 -7.09 7.76 -8.80
C SER A 34 -5.70 7.99 -8.23
N LYS A 35 -5.27 9.24 -8.13
CA LYS A 35 -3.95 9.59 -7.62
C LYS A 35 -3.93 9.51 -6.10
N VAL A 36 -3.08 8.65 -5.56
CA VAL A 36 -2.89 8.44 -4.13
C VAL A 36 -1.76 9.33 -3.60
N LEU A 37 -0.62 9.39 -4.32
CA LEU A 37 0.53 10.22 -3.97
C LEU A 37 1.15 10.87 -5.22
N CYS A 38 1.63 12.09 -5.04
CA CYS A 38 2.52 12.74 -6.00
C CYS A 38 3.96 12.16 -5.91
N PRO A 39 4.81 12.37 -6.93
CA PRO A 39 6.24 12.10 -6.84
C PRO A 39 6.89 12.78 -5.62
N GLU A 40 7.92 12.16 -5.08
CA GLU A 40 8.76 12.64 -3.97
C GLU A 40 8.05 12.80 -2.62
N MET A 41 6.83 12.27 -2.49
CA MET A 41 6.00 12.41 -1.30
C MET A 41 6.04 11.21 -0.35
N ALA A 42 6.73 10.13 -0.72
CA ALA A 42 6.86 8.94 0.09
C ALA A 42 8.24 8.30 -0.05
N VAL A 43 8.67 7.58 0.99
CA VAL A 43 9.96 6.89 1.06
C VAL A 43 9.75 5.38 0.99
N LEU A 44 10.57 4.68 0.22
CA LEU A 44 10.49 3.22 0.15
C LEU A 44 10.91 2.64 1.51
N THR A 45 10.09 1.73 2.05
CA THR A 45 10.35 1.06 3.32
C THR A 45 10.01 -0.42 3.21
N GLU A 46 10.87 -1.25 3.78
CA GLU A 46 10.63 -2.67 3.95
C GLU A 46 10.10 -2.96 5.35
N LYS A 47 8.87 -3.50 5.43
CA LYS A 47 8.19 -3.86 6.67
C LYS A 47 7.14 -4.92 6.36
N GLU A 48 7.14 -6.02 7.10
CA GLU A 48 6.11 -7.05 6.96
C GLU A 48 4.77 -6.54 7.50
N LEU A 49 3.79 -6.38 6.62
CA LEU A 49 2.45 -5.94 6.97
C LEU A 49 1.42 -6.85 6.30
N PHE A 50 0.52 -7.40 7.10
CA PHE A 50 -0.61 -8.18 6.60
C PHE A 50 -1.72 -7.27 6.08
N LEU A 51 -2.04 -7.41 4.79
CA LEU A 51 -3.14 -6.73 4.13
C LEU A 51 -4.16 -7.76 3.64
N PRO A 52 -5.43 -7.69 4.09
CA PRO A 52 -6.53 -8.45 3.52
C PRO A 52 -6.58 -8.35 1.99
N ALA A 53 -7.19 -9.35 1.35
CA ALA A 53 -7.45 -9.35 -0.08
C ALA A 53 -8.20 -8.08 -0.50
N MET A 54 -7.88 -7.55 -1.69
CA MET A 54 -8.54 -6.33 -2.18
C MET A 54 -10.03 -6.57 -2.43
N GLN A 55 -10.87 -5.77 -1.79
CA GLN A 55 -12.32 -5.83 -1.87
C GLN A 55 -12.93 -4.43 -1.66
N LYS A 56 -14.25 -4.31 -1.81
CA LYS A 56 -14.95 -3.06 -1.49
C LYS A 56 -15.01 -2.85 0.02
N LYS A 57 -15.02 -1.59 0.47
CA LYS A 57 -15.05 -1.16 1.88
C LYS A 57 -15.97 -1.99 2.83
N PRO A 58 -17.21 -2.38 2.47
CA PRO A 58 -18.07 -3.14 3.37
C PRO A 58 -17.54 -4.54 3.74
N GLY A 59 -16.68 -5.13 2.91
CA GLY A 59 -16.10 -6.44 3.19
C GLY A 59 -15.01 -6.42 4.26
N LEU A 60 -14.38 -5.27 4.52
CA LEU A 60 -13.17 -5.14 5.35
C LEU A 60 -13.45 -5.12 6.86
N SER A 61 -14.72 -5.06 7.27
CA SER A 61 -15.12 -4.96 8.68
C SER A 61 -15.41 -6.29 9.37
N SER A 62 -15.35 -7.42 8.67
CA SER A 62 -15.73 -8.72 9.22
C SER A 62 -14.57 -9.32 10.01
N THR A 63 -14.74 -9.46 11.33
CA THR A 63 -13.73 -9.98 12.28
C THR A 63 -13.87 -11.50 12.51
N GLU A 64 -14.68 -12.19 11.72
CA GLU A 64 -15.11 -13.57 11.98
C GLU A 64 -14.66 -14.50 10.84
N GLY A 65 -13.44 -15.05 10.94
CA GLY A 65 -12.87 -16.03 10.00
C GLY A 65 -11.40 -15.79 9.64
N SER A 66 -10.75 -16.76 9.00
CA SER A 66 -9.43 -16.53 8.38
C SER A 66 -9.60 -15.52 7.26
N VAL A 67 -9.21 -14.27 7.49
CA VAL A 67 -9.26 -13.22 6.48
C VAL A 67 -8.22 -13.56 5.42
N ASP A 68 -8.67 -13.84 4.20
CA ASP A 68 -7.78 -14.05 3.06
C ASP A 68 -6.99 -12.76 2.78
N GLY A 69 -5.71 -12.88 2.46
CA GLY A 69 -4.81 -11.75 2.31
C GLY A 69 -3.35 -12.12 2.23
N ASP A 70 -2.52 -11.10 2.07
CA ASP A 70 -1.09 -11.25 1.80
C ASP A 70 -0.27 -10.55 2.88
N THR A 71 0.87 -11.13 3.24
CA THR A 71 1.92 -10.42 3.99
C THR A 71 2.84 -9.77 2.98
N LEU A 72 2.78 -8.44 2.89
CA LEU A 72 3.55 -7.65 1.95
C LEU A 72 4.76 -7.06 2.68
N THR A 73 5.85 -6.84 1.94
CA THR A 73 7.12 -6.36 2.53
C THR A 73 7.48 -4.96 2.06
N ALA A 74 7.21 -4.60 0.80
CA ALA A 74 7.59 -3.32 0.24
C ALA A 74 6.45 -2.29 0.26
N HIS A 75 6.72 -1.13 0.87
CA HIS A 75 5.74 -0.08 1.06
C HIS A 75 6.30 1.32 0.78
N TRP A 76 5.43 2.21 0.34
CA TRP A 76 5.65 3.65 0.41
C TRP A 76 5.25 4.13 1.80
N PHE A 77 6.23 4.59 2.56
CA PHE A 77 6.06 5.21 3.86
C PHE A 77 5.76 6.70 3.70
N VAL A 78 4.74 7.16 4.43
CA VAL A 78 4.30 8.55 4.51
C VAL A 78 4.13 8.88 6.00
N ASP A 79 4.63 10.03 6.43
CA ASP A 79 4.66 10.46 7.83
C ASP A 79 3.52 11.43 8.23
N ASP A 80 2.74 11.89 7.24
CA ASP A 80 1.60 12.79 7.42
C ASP A 80 0.44 12.41 6.49
N MET A 81 -0.78 12.32 7.03
CA MET A 81 -1.98 12.02 6.25
C MET A 81 -2.31 13.12 5.22
N PHE A 82 -1.88 14.36 5.45
CA PHE A 82 -2.12 15.48 4.52
C PHE A 82 -1.26 15.41 3.25
N THR A 83 -0.31 14.49 3.21
CA THR A 83 0.53 14.22 2.03
C THR A 83 -0.20 13.43 0.95
N PHE A 84 -1.30 12.75 1.28
CA PHE A 84 -2.10 12.00 0.30
C PHE A 84 -2.99 12.92 -0.54
N GLU A 85 -3.10 12.58 -1.83
CA GLU A 85 -3.99 13.28 -2.76
C GLU A 85 -5.43 12.75 -2.62
N ASN A 86 -5.67 11.46 -2.90
CA ASN A 86 -7.00 10.83 -2.82
C ASN A 86 -6.91 9.48 -2.10
N VAL A 87 -7.07 9.50 -0.78
CA VAL A 87 -7.09 8.28 0.04
C VAL A 87 -8.28 8.26 0.98
N GLY A 88 -8.89 7.08 1.13
CA GLY A 88 -9.93 6.82 2.12
C GLY A 88 -9.39 5.95 3.26
N PHE A 89 -10.05 6.03 4.42
CA PHE A 89 -9.78 5.15 5.56
C PHE A 89 -10.98 4.26 5.86
N THR A 90 -10.72 3.02 6.25
CA THR A 90 -11.76 2.12 6.78
C THR A 90 -12.11 2.47 8.24
N ASN A 91 -13.15 1.80 8.74
CA ASN A 91 -13.32 1.67 10.19
C ASN A 91 -12.14 0.89 10.80
N ASN A 92 -11.95 1.06 12.10
CA ASN A 92 -10.88 0.41 12.84
C ASN A 92 -11.14 -1.10 12.89
N VAL A 93 -10.12 -1.89 12.58
CA VAL A 93 -10.07 -3.33 12.86
C VAL A 93 -9.02 -3.51 13.94
N GLY A 94 -9.45 -3.62 15.20
CA GLY A 94 -8.56 -3.54 16.35
C GLY A 94 -7.82 -2.18 16.41
N ARG A 95 -6.49 -2.22 16.30
CA ARG A 95 -5.60 -1.03 16.30
C ARG A 95 -5.20 -0.58 14.89
N ILE A 96 -5.80 -1.16 13.85
CA ILE A 96 -5.41 -0.94 12.46
C ILE A 96 -6.52 -0.15 11.74
N LYS A 97 -6.12 0.84 10.95
CA LYS A 97 -6.94 1.39 9.88
C LYS A 97 -6.34 0.99 8.54
N TYR A 98 -7.16 0.47 7.66
CA TYR A 98 -6.75 0.22 6.29
C TYR A 98 -6.99 1.45 5.43
N LEU A 99 -6.10 1.67 4.48
CA LEU A 99 -6.22 2.73 3.47
C LEU A 99 -6.84 2.11 2.22
N ILE A 100 -7.79 2.82 1.63
CA ILE A 100 -8.53 2.43 0.43
C ILE A 100 -8.45 3.57 -0.60
N CYS A 101 -8.77 3.28 -1.86
CA CYS A 101 -8.95 4.33 -2.85
C CYS A 101 -10.18 5.20 -2.47
N ALA A 102 -10.04 6.53 -2.52
CA ALA A 102 -11.16 7.44 -2.20
C ALA A 102 -12.27 7.41 -3.27
N ASP A 103 -11.91 7.20 -4.54
CA ASP A 103 -12.87 7.30 -5.65
C ASP A 103 -13.68 6.02 -5.88
N CYS A 104 -13.02 4.86 -5.86
CA CYS A 104 -13.69 3.57 -6.12
C CYS A 104 -13.95 2.74 -4.86
N GLU A 105 -13.45 3.19 -3.70
CA GLU A 105 -13.60 2.51 -2.40
C GLU A 105 -13.09 1.06 -2.36
N ILE A 106 -12.22 0.68 -3.30
CA ILE A 106 -11.55 -0.63 -3.32
C ILE A 106 -10.23 -0.53 -2.54
N GLY A 107 -9.99 -1.50 -1.67
CA GLY A 107 -8.73 -1.67 -0.94
C GLY A 107 -8.72 -2.98 -0.16
N PRO A 108 -7.74 -3.22 0.72
CA PRO A 108 -6.77 -2.26 1.20
C PRO A 108 -5.65 -2.05 0.17
N ILE A 109 -5.30 -0.78 -0.03
CA ILE A 109 -4.08 -0.35 -0.73
C ILE A 109 -2.98 0.02 0.26
N GLY A 110 -3.31 0.18 1.54
CA GLY A 110 -2.35 0.53 2.57
C GLY A 110 -2.84 0.23 3.99
N TRP A 111 -1.97 0.55 4.94
CA TRP A 111 -2.08 0.18 6.34
C TRP A 111 -1.63 1.34 7.24
N HIS A 112 -2.30 1.50 8.38
CA HIS A 112 -1.97 2.48 9.40
C HIS A 112 -2.23 1.93 10.80
N CYS A 113 -1.29 2.16 11.72
CA CYS A 113 -1.43 1.82 13.12
C CYS A 113 -1.98 3.01 13.91
N LEU A 114 -3.01 2.79 14.72
CA LEU A 114 -3.53 3.85 15.61
C LEU A 114 -2.57 4.21 16.75
N ASP A 115 -1.61 3.33 17.06
CA ASP A 115 -0.58 3.58 18.07
C ASP A 115 0.51 4.53 17.56
N ASP A 116 0.70 4.58 16.24
CA ASP A 116 1.62 5.49 15.56
C ASP A 116 0.86 6.36 14.57
N LYS A 117 0.44 7.54 15.06
CA LYS A 117 -0.37 8.50 14.31
C LYS A 117 0.30 9.07 13.06
N LYS A 118 1.62 8.90 12.92
CA LYS A 118 2.38 9.45 11.80
C LYS A 118 2.67 8.41 10.74
N SER A 119 2.72 7.13 11.09
CA SER A 119 3.14 6.11 10.13
C SER A 119 1.99 5.59 9.25
N PHE A 120 2.06 5.88 7.95
CA PHE A 120 1.18 5.34 6.92
C PHE A 120 2.00 4.57 5.89
N TYR A 121 1.47 3.43 5.44
CA TYR A 121 2.15 2.55 4.50
C TYR A 121 1.24 2.22 3.32
N ILE A 122 1.67 2.51 2.09
CA ILE A 122 0.98 2.08 0.86
C ILE A 122 1.75 0.92 0.25
N ALA A 123 1.09 -0.23 0.08
CA ALA A 123 1.74 -1.42 -0.44
C ALA A 123 1.98 -1.30 -1.95
N LEU A 124 3.23 -1.50 -2.38
CA LEU A 124 3.63 -1.35 -3.80
C LEU A 124 2.80 -2.26 -4.72
N GLU A 125 2.52 -3.49 -4.29
CA GLU A 125 1.78 -4.49 -5.07
C GLU A 125 0.28 -4.18 -5.24
N ARG A 126 -0.26 -3.26 -4.43
CA ARG A 126 -1.69 -2.91 -4.42
C ARG A 126 -1.99 -1.62 -5.20
N VAL A 127 -0.98 -1.01 -5.81
CA VAL A 127 -1.05 0.26 -6.56
C VAL A 127 -0.30 0.18 -7.89
N ASN A 128 -0.49 1.16 -8.77
CA ASN A 128 0.27 1.35 -10.00
C ASN A 128 1.16 2.59 -9.87
N HIS A 129 2.15 2.72 -10.76
CA HIS A 129 3.08 3.85 -10.81
C HIS A 129 3.10 4.45 -12.22
N ALA A 130 2.99 5.77 -12.33
CA ALA A 130 3.01 6.51 -13.60
C ALA A 130 3.75 7.84 -13.50
#